data_AF-F5NYG2-F1
#
_entry.id   AF-F5NYG2-F1
#
_cell.length_a   1.000
_cell.length_b   1.000
_cell.length_c   1.000
_cell.angle_alpha   90.00
_cell.angle_beta   90.00
_cell.angle_gamma   90.00
#
_symmetry.space_group_name_H-M   'P 1'
#
loop_
_entity.id
_entity.type
_entity.pdbx_description
1 polymer ?
#
loop_
_entity_poly.entity_id
_entity_poly.type
_entity_poly.pdbx_seq_one_letter_code
_entity_poly.pdbx_strand_id
1 'polypeptide(L)'
;MPRTVTHNPDSPNNDDVLAASEKWDACKPPYTSAHMKICVAAAKIILAASGVARRSKYEKENYLRIDFSKAGKVTFYAEFPKKMGLKGKKLGEWPELAIQLAREKALGMADGGLRAESVHAALEMYRDDLKAKVARQKLSPDSFTTYGVRIDRIKATFGEREVFSDVTYNRLVEVLDEWIATRSNNNALELFAELRRFWKFCAPTLCNGRNVAASLPDDYVSSRVQKPTPTRLFTDIESIARLWLNVAACTSVHQKNAVRFMIITGVRPINVHNLRWDYVYEEAGEIVYPEGVIGMRGAMKTQKAFRLPITP
;
A
#
# COMPACT_ATOMS: atom_id res chain seq x y z
N MET A 1 -57.92 -58.17 22.29
CA MET A 1 -57.34 -56.88 21.86
C MET A 1 -56.19 -56.54 22.79
N PRO A 2 -54.92 -56.58 22.36
CA PRO A 2 -53.81 -56.18 23.22
C PRO A 2 -53.62 -54.66 23.13
N ARG A 3 -53.53 -54.02 24.30
CA ARG A 3 -53.19 -52.60 24.46
C ARG A 3 -51.75 -52.38 24.01
N THR A 4 -51.58 -51.64 22.91
CA THR A 4 -50.28 -51.12 22.50
C THR A 4 -49.90 -49.98 23.44
N VAL A 5 -48.96 -50.22 24.35
CA VAL A 5 -48.33 -49.17 25.13
C VAL A 5 -47.36 -48.45 24.21
N THR A 6 -47.71 -47.24 23.79
CA THR A 6 -46.80 -46.34 23.10
C THR A 6 -45.74 -45.89 24.10
N HIS A 7 -44.55 -46.49 24.05
CA HIS A 7 -43.36 -45.88 24.63
C HIS A 7 -43.09 -44.57 23.89
N ASN A 8 -43.34 -43.44 24.55
CA ASN A 8 -42.68 -42.20 24.17
C ASN A 8 -41.19 -42.39 24.44
N PRO A 9 -40.30 -42.23 23.44
CA PRO A 9 -38.87 -42.19 23.71
C PRO A 9 -38.58 -40.92 24.50
N ASP A 10 -38.15 -41.07 25.75
CA ASP A 10 -37.54 -39.99 26.52
C ASP A 10 -36.37 -39.41 25.71
N SER A 11 -36.47 -38.13 25.34
CA SER A 11 -35.38 -37.42 24.67
C SER A 11 -34.18 -37.33 25.63
N PRO A 12 -33.04 -38.02 25.39
CA PRO A 12 -32.05 -38.29 26.44
C PRO A 12 -31.12 -37.12 26.82
N ASN A 13 -31.44 -35.86 26.48
CA ASN A 13 -30.46 -34.77 26.50
C ASN A 13 -30.95 -33.45 27.12
N ASN A 14 -32.15 -33.39 27.71
CA ASN A 14 -32.70 -32.09 28.10
C ASN A 14 -31.99 -31.51 29.35
N ASP A 15 -31.72 -32.32 30.36
CA ASP A 15 -31.08 -31.88 31.61
C ASP A 15 -29.62 -31.47 31.42
N ASP A 16 -28.86 -32.21 30.61
CA ASP A 16 -27.48 -31.87 30.27
C ASP A 16 -27.38 -30.57 29.46
N VAL A 17 -28.33 -30.33 28.55
CA VAL A 17 -28.40 -29.10 27.77
C VAL A 17 -28.83 -27.91 28.65
N LEU A 18 -29.75 -28.13 29.60
CA LEU A 18 -30.15 -27.12 30.60
C LEU A 18 -28.96 -26.73 31.48
N ALA A 19 -28.28 -27.70 32.09
CA ALA A 19 -27.11 -27.46 32.93
C ALA A 19 -25.94 -26.81 32.14
N ALA A 20 -25.74 -27.20 30.88
CA ALA A 20 -24.76 -26.56 30.01
C ALA A 20 -25.14 -25.11 29.69
N SER A 21 -26.43 -24.84 29.45
CA SER A 21 -26.94 -23.49 29.18
C SER A 21 -26.79 -22.57 30.39
N GLU A 22 -27.05 -23.06 31.60
CA GLU A 22 -26.80 -22.32 32.85
C GLU A 22 -25.32 -21.97 33.01
N LYS A 23 -24.41 -22.95 32.82
CA LYS A 23 -22.96 -22.71 32.86
C LYS A 23 -22.50 -21.72 31.79
N TRP A 24 -23.09 -21.79 30.60
CA TRP A 24 -22.85 -20.81 29.55
C TRP A 24 -23.27 -19.43 30.01
N ASP A 25 -24.48 -19.25 30.53
CA ASP A 25 -25.05 -17.94 30.88
C ASP A 25 -24.45 -17.34 32.15
N ALA A 26 -23.97 -18.16 33.08
CA ALA A 26 -23.21 -17.75 34.27
C ALA A 26 -21.87 -17.09 33.89
N CYS A 27 -21.27 -17.48 32.77
CA CYS A 27 -20.07 -16.82 32.27
C CYS A 27 -20.42 -15.42 31.73
N LYS A 28 -20.14 -14.40 32.53
CA LYS A 28 -20.27 -12.97 32.20
C LYS A 28 -18.90 -12.32 31.93
N PRO A 29 -18.86 -11.24 31.13
CA PRO A 29 -17.63 -10.46 30.97
C PRO A 29 -17.26 -9.72 32.28
N PRO A 30 -15.98 -9.36 32.49
CA PRO A 30 -14.84 -9.63 31.62
C PRO A 30 -14.45 -11.12 31.63
N TYR A 31 -14.26 -11.70 30.43
CA TYR A 31 -13.99 -13.12 30.32
C TYR A 31 -12.56 -13.48 30.75
N THR A 32 -12.37 -14.67 31.30
CA THR A 32 -11.07 -15.20 31.72
C THR A 32 -10.76 -16.49 30.97
N SER A 33 -9.50 -16.95 31.04
CA SER A 33 -9.13 -18.28 30.53
C SER A 33 -9.92 -19.41 31.19
N ALA A 34 -10.34 -19.24 32.45
CA ALA A 34 -11.23 -20.20 33.13
C ALA A 34 -12.62 -20.20 32.49
N HIS A 35 -13.19 -19.02 32.19
CA HIS A 35 -14.45 -18.91 31.46
C HIS A 35 -14.38 -19.56 30.07
N MET A 36 -13.24 -19.46 29.37
CA MET A 36 -13.07 -20.14 28.07
C MET A 36 -13.24 -21.65 28.19
N LYS A 37 -12.60 -22.28 29.18
CA LYS A 37 -12.73 -23.74 29.41
C LYS A 37 -14.18 -24.14 29.70
N ILE A 38 -14.87 -23.37 30.56
CA ILE A 38 -16.28 -23.61 30.92
C ILE A 38 -17.18 -23.46 29.69
N CYS A 39 -17.02 -22.36 28.94
CA CYS A 39 -17.81 -22.10 27.73
C CYS A 39 -17.53 -23.09 26.61
N VAL A 40 -16.31 -23.60 26.44
CA VAL A 40 -16.00 -24.68 25.48
C VAL A 40 -16.76 -25.95 25.83
N ALA A 41 -16.73 -26.37 27.09
CA ALA A 41 -17.44 -27.56 27.53
C ALA A 41 -18.96 -27.42 27.34
N ALA A 42 -19.53 -26.29 27.76
CA ALA A 42 -20.94 -25.99 27.58
C ALA A 42 -21.34 -25.89 26.08
N ALA A 43 -20.54 -25.23 25.25
CA ALA A 43 -20.83 -25.07 23.82
C ALA A 43 -20.88 -26.39 23.07
N LYS A 44 -20.02 -27.36 23.39
CA LYS A 44 -20.05 -28.69 22.75
C LYS A 44 -21.40 -29.37 22.93
N ILE A 45 -21.95 -29.34 24.15
CA ILE A 45 -23.24 -29.95 24.51
C ILE A 45 -24.39 -29.19 23.83
N ILE A 46 -24.44 -27.86 23.98
CA ILE A 46 -25.50 -27.01 23.44
C ILE A 46 -25.55 -27.06 21.90
N LEU A 47 -24.40 -27.00 21.23
CA LEU A 47 -24.34 -26.97 19.76
C LEU A 47 -24.60 -28.35 19.14
N ALA A 48 -24.30 -29.43 19.85
CA ALA A 48 -24.69 -30.77 19.44
C ALA A 48 -26.22 -30.92 19.43
N ALA A 49 -26.91 -30.44 20.48
CA ALA A 49 -28.36 -30.49 20.60
C ALA A 49 -29.12 -29.53 19.67
N SER A 50 -28.61 -28.30 19.47
CA SER A 50 -29.31 -27.27 18.70
C SER A 50 -29.06 -27.31 17.18
N GLY A 51 -28.10 -28.12 16.71
CA GLY A 51 -27.75 -28.20 15.29
C GLY A 51 -26.93 -27.01 14.75
N VAL A 52 -26.86 -25.87 15.45
CA VAL A 52 -26.14 -24.65 15.03
C VAL A 52 -24.62 -24.86 15.03
N ALA A 53 -23.90 -24.30 14.05
CA ALA A 53 -22.44 -24.51 13.91
C ALA A 53 -21.59 -23.84 15.01
N ARG A 54 -22.03 -22.68 15.51
CA ARG A 54 -21.28 -21.82 16.43
C ARG A 54 -22.19 -21.06 17.39
N ARG A 55 -21.65 -20.69 18.56
CA ARG A 55 -22.28 -19.77 19.53
C ARG A 55 -21.24 -18.76 19.99
N SER A 56 -21.67 -17.51 20.24
CA SER A 56 -20.75 -16.42 20.53
C SER A 56 -21.01 -15.78 21.89
N LYS A 57 -19.94 -15.33 22.54
CA LYS A 57 -19.98 -14.41 23.69
C LYS A 57 -19.43 -13.05 23.28
N TYR A 58 -19.94 -11.99 23.90
CA TYR A 58 -19.63 -10.61 23.53
C TYR A 58 -19.15 -9.84 24.75
N GLU A 59 -18.08 -9.09 24.59
CA GLU A 59 -17.48 -8.21 25.60
C GLU A 59 -17.39 -6.80 25.01
N LYS A 60 -18.49 -6.04 25.14
CA LYS A 60 -18.71 -4.75 24.47
C LYS A 60 -17.67 -3.70 24.83
N GLU A 61 -17.24 -3.66 26.10
CA GLU A 61 -16.26 -2.68 26.60
C GLU A 61 -14.89 -2.84 25.94
N ASN A 62 -14.54 -4.06 25.52
CA ASN A 62 -13.27 -4.38 24.89
C ASN A 62 -13.40 -4.71 23.40
N TYR A 63 -14.54 -4.38 22.77
CA TYR A 63 -14.83 -4.64 21.36
C TYR A 63 -14.56 -6.09 20.92
N LEU A 64 -14.85 -7.06 21.79
CA LEU A 64 -14.45 -8.45 21.58
C LEU A 64 -15.67 -9.36 21.39
N ARG A 65 -15.64 -10.18 20.34
CA ARG A 65 -16.55 -11.30 20.10
C ARG A 65 -15.77 -12.60 20.13
N ILE A 66 -16.27 -13.55 20.90
CA ILE A 66 -15.63 -14.85 21.11
C ILE A 66 -16.54 -15.93 20.54
N ASP A 67 -16.13 -16.55 19.45
CA ASP A 67 -16.87 -17.62 18.79
C ASP A 67 -16.41 -18.99 19.31
N PHE A 68 -17.38 -19.82 19.72
CA PHE A 68 -17.17 -21.20 20.14
C PHE A 68 -17.80 -22.14 19.11
N SER A 69 -17.07 -23.16 18.69
CA SER A 69 -17.54 -24.16 17.71
C SER A 69 -17.88 -25.51 18.35
N LYS A 70 -18.60 -26.36 17.60
CA LYS A 70 -18.86 -27.77 17.99
C LYS A 70 -17.59 -28.56 18.27
N ALA A 71 -16.48 -28.26 17.60
CA ALA A 71 -15.19 -28.92 17.81
C ALA A 71 -14.47 -28.44 19.09
N GLY A 72 -15.00 -27.42 19.78
CA GLY A 72 -14.35 -26.79 20.94
C GLY A 72 -13.28 -25.76 20.58
N LYS A 73 -13.16 -25.41 19.28
CA LYS A 73 -12.31 -24.33 18.82
C LYS A 73 -12.90 -22.98 19.22
N VAL A 74 -12.07 -22.11 19.78
CA VAL A 74 -12.42 -20.76 20.22
C VAL A 74 -11.69 -19.74 19.36
N THR A 75 -12.42 -18.79 18.79
CA THR A 75 -11.86 -17.77 17.90
C THR A 75 -12.24 -16.37 18.38
N PHE A 76 -11.24 -15.51 18.51
CA PHE A 76 -11.42 -14.11 18.86
C PHE A 76 -11.64 -13.26 17.60
N TYR A 77 -12.64 -12.39 17.66
CA TYR A 77 -12.91 -11.35 16.68
C TYR A 77 -12.99 -10.01 17.37
N ALA A 78 -12.47 -8.97 16.73
CA ALA A 78 -12.85 -7.61 17.04
C ALA A 78 -14.26 -7.36 16.49
N GLU A 79 -15.14 -6.78 17.30
CA GLU A 79 -16.48 -6.37 16.91
C GLU A 79 -16.80 -5.00 17.48
N PHE A 80 -17.09 -4.06 16.59
CA PHE A 80 -17.28 -2.66 16.93
C PHE A 80 -18.77 -2.27 16.80
N PRO A 81 -19.26 -1.33 17.62
CA PRO A 81 -20.57 -0.73 17.43
C PRO A 81 -20.72 -0.15 16.02
N LYS A 82 -21.88 -0.35 15.38
CA LYS A 82 -22.16 0.17 14.02
C LYS A 82 -21.86 1.66 13.86
N LYS A 83 -22.09 2.46 14.91
CA LYS A 83 -21.79 3.90 14.97
C LYS A 83 -20.31 4.25 14.75
N MET A 84 -19.39 3.31 14.96
CA MET A 84 -17.95 3.50 14.75
C MET A 84 -17.54 3.32 13.28
N GLY A 85 -18.38 2.71 12.44
CA GLY A 85 -18.05 2.43 11.03
C GLY A 85 -16.91 1.43 10.84
N LEU A 86 -16.42 0.79 11.91
CA LEU A 86 -15.34 -0.19 11.86
C LEU A 86 -15.86 -1.60 11.56
N LYS A 87 -15.20 -2.29 10.63
CA LYS A 87 -15.52 -3.68 10.30
C LYS A 87 -14.85 -4.62 11.30
N GLY A 88 -15.60 -5.61 11.77
CA GLY A 88 -15.05 -6.65 12.64
C GLY A 88 -14.01 -7.52 11.92
N LYS A 89 -12.98 -7.97 12.64
CA LYS A 89 -11.84 -8.74 12.10
C LYS A 89 -11.47 -9.89 13.00
N LYS A 90 -11.04 -11.02 12.44
CA LYS A 90 -10.49 -12.15 13.21
C LYS A 90 -9.14 -11.76 13.81
N LEU A 91 -8.96 -11.97 15.12
CA LEU A 91 -7.75 -11.60 15.86
C LEU A 91 -6.82 -12.78 16.12
N GLY A 92 -7.38 -13.99 16.28
CA GLY A 92 -6.63 -15.19 16.61
C GLY A 92 -7.51 -16.25 17.27
N GLU A 93 -6.88 -17.31 17.79
CA GLU A 93 -7.55 -18.48 18.34
C GLU A 93 -6.98 -18.82 19.72
N TRP A 94 -7.80 -19.34 20.63
CA TRP A 94 -7.33 -19.82 21.94
C TRP A 94 -6.95 -21.31 21.83
N PRO A 95 -5.86 -21.78 22.47
CA PRO A 95 -5.02 -21.09 23.46
C PRO A 95 -3.85 -20.27 22.90
N GLU A 96 -3.63 -20.28 21.58
CA GLU A 96 -2.50 -19.60 20.92
C GLU A 96 -2.46 -18.08 21.18
N LEU A 97 -3.63 -17.44 21.26
CA LEU A 97 -3.79 -16.05 21.63
C LEU A 97 -4.45 -15.97 23.02
N ALA A 98 -3.76 -15.36 23.97
CA ALA A 98 -4.35 -15.06 25.29
C ALA A 98 -5.45 -14.00 25.17
N ILE A 99 -6.48 -14.10 26.01
CA ILE A 99 -7.62 -13.17 25.96
C ILE A 99 -7.22 -11.71 26.21
N GLN A 100 -6.20 -11.46 27.06
CA GLN A 100 -5.71 -10.10 27.29
C GLN A 100 -5.07 -9.49 26.03
N LEU A 101 -4.23 -10.25 25.34
CA LEU A 101 -3.65 -9.83 24.06
C LEU A 101 -4.73 -9.62 22.98
N ALA A 102 -5.81 -10.39 23.00
CA ALA A 102 -6.94 -10.17 22.10
C ALA A 102 -7.66 -8.84 22.41
N ARG A 103 -7.84 -8.48 23.68
CA ARG A 103 -8.40 -7.18 24.09
C ARG A 103 -7.52 -6.02 23.67
N GLU A 104 -6.22 -6.09 23.95
CA GLU A 104 -5.26 -5.05 23.55
C GLU A 104 -5.30 -4.80 22.04
N LYS A 105 -5.35 -5.87 21.23
CA LYS A 105 -5.52 -5.76 19.78
C LYS A 105 -6.84 -5.10 19.39
N ALA A 106 -7.95 -5.48 20.02
CA ALA A 106 -9.27 -4.92 19.71
C ALA A 106 -9.37 -3.44 20.12
N LEU A 107 -8.85 -3.07 21.29
CA LEU A 107 -8.77 -1.69 21.78
C LEU A 107 -7.86 -0.85 20.90
N GLY A 108 -6.67 -1.34 20.52
CA GLY A 108 -5.78 -0.63 19.60
C GLY A 108 -6.42 -0.38 18.22
N MET A 109 -7.25 -1.32 17.74
CA MET A 109 -8.03 -1.11 16.51
C MET A 109 -9.16 -0.08 16.69
N ALA A 110 -9.79 -0.03 17.86
CA ALA A 110 -10.79 1.00 18.17
C ALA A 110 -10.17 2.40 18.29
N ASP A 111 -9.01 2.49 18.94
CA ASP A 111 -8.28 3.74 19.20
C ASP A 111 -7.62 4.28 17.92
N GLY A 112 -7.05 3.40 17.10
CA GLY A 112 -6.52 3.73 15.77
C GLY A 112 -7.61 3.99 14.71
N GLY A 113 -8.84 3.58 14.97
CA GLY A 113 -10.01 3.72 14.10
C GLY A 113 -9.81 3.19 12.68
N LEU A 114 -10.63 3.68 11.73
CA LEU A 114 -10.51 3.42 10.28
C LEU A 114 -9.23 4.04 9.71
N ARG A 115 -8.54 4.87 10.51
CA ARG A 115 -7.42 5.70 10.07
C ARG A 115 -6.14 4.88 9.91
N ALA A 116 -5.90 3.90 10.80
CA ALA A 116 -4.75 3.01 10.73
C ALA A 116 -4.76 2.08 9.49
N GLU A 117 -5.95 1.78 8.95
CA GLU A 117 -6.12 0.97 7.72
C GLU A 117 -6.60 1.82 6.52
N SER A 118 -6.57 3.16 6.63
CA SER A 118 -7.00 4.06 5.55
C SER A 118 -6.04 4.03 4.36
N VAL A 119 -6.55 4.35 3.17
CA VAL A 119 -5.71 4.55 1.97
C VAL A 119 -4.66 5.64 2.23
N HIS A 120 -5.02 6.67 2.99
CA HIS A 120 -4.10 7.76 3.34
C HIS A 120 -2.94 7.27 4.22
N ALA A 121 -3.20 6.49 5.27
CA ALA A 121 -2.15 5.92 6.11
C ALA A 121 -1.28 4.93 5.32
N ALA A 122 -1.90 4.11 4.46
CA ALA A 122 -1.18 3.21 3.57
C ALA A 122 -0.22 3.98 2.62
N LEU A 123 -0.64 5.13 2.11
CA LEU A 123 0.20 5.99 1.26
C LEU A 123 1.39 6.59 2.04
N GLU A 124 1.21 6.95 3.31
CA GLU A 124 2.33 7.40 4.16
C GLU A 124 3.31 6.25 4.43
N MET A 125 2.83 5.04 4.72
CA MET A 125 3.70 3.85 4.84
C MET A 125 4.53 3.62 3.57
N TYR A 126 3.91 3.79 2.40
CA TYR A 126 4.60 3.67 1.12
C TYR A 126 5.64 4.78 0.92
N ARG A 127 5.30 6.03 1.29
CA ARG A 127 6.23 7.17 1.26
C ARG A 127 7.44 6.92 2.17
N ASP A 128 7.24 6.38 3.36
CA ASP A 128 8.32 6.07 4.30
C ASP A 128 9.27 4.99 3.76
N ASP A 129 8.75 3.97 3.07
CA ASP A 129 9.60 2.98 2.38
C ASP A 129 10.46 3.64 1.28
N LEU A 130 9.87 4.55 0.50
CA LEU A 130 10.64 5.29 -0.52
C LEU A 130 11.72 6.17 0.13
N LYS A 131 11.41 6.84 1.25
CA LYS A 131 12.38 7.62 2.02
C LYS A 131 13.52 6.74 2.54
N ALA A 132 13.19 5.54 3.04
CA ALA A 132 14.19 4.57 3.48
C ALA A 132 15.07 4.07 2.31
N LYS A 133 14.52 3.94 1.09
CA LYS A 133 15.32 3.66 -0.13
C LYS A 133 16.28 4.78 -0.47
N VAL A 134 15.91 6.05 -0.23
CA VAL A 134 16.84 7.19 -0.38
C VAL A 134 17.98 7.08 0.62
N ALA A 135 17.67 6.81 1.89
CA ALA A 135 18.69 6.62 2.93
C ALA A 135 19.67 5.47 2.60
N ARG A 136 19.17 4.39 1.98
CA ARG A 136 19.99 3.26 1.48
C ARG A 136 20.65 3.52 0.12
N GLN A 137 20.54 4.73 -0.43
CA GLN A 137 21.06 5.11 -1.75
C GLN A 137 20.55 4.24 -2.91
N LYS A 138 19.40 3.58 -2.74
CA LYS A 138 18.72 2.80 -3.79
C LYS A 138 17.73 3.63 -4.60
N LEU A 139 17.46 4.87 -4.16
CA LEU A 139 16.59 5.83 -4.83
C LEU A 139 17.23 7.22 -4.71
N SER A 140 17.17 8.03 -5.77
CA SER A 140 17.68 9.41 -5.70
C SER A 140 16.68 10.36 -5.02
N PRO A 141 17.14 11.43 -4.36
CA PRO A 141 16.26 12.45 -3.77
C PRO A 141 15.25 13.02 -4.78
N ASP A 142 15.69 13.37 -5.99
CA ASP A 142 14.76 13.90 -7.02
C ASP A 142 13.69 12.90 -7.45
N SER A 143 14.06 11.60 -7.49
CA SER A 143 13.10 10.55 -7.80
C SER A 143 12.08 10.42 -6.67
N PHE A 144 12.53 10.50 -5.41
CA PHE A 144 11.65 10.53 -4.26
C PHE A 144 10.70 11.74 -4.29
N THR A 145 11.17 12.93 -4.63
CA THR A 145 10.31 14.12 -4.82
C THR A 145 9.25 13.87 -5.88
N THR A 146 9.63 13.27 -7.01
CA THR A 146 8.70 12.93 -8.11
C THR A 146 7.63 11.94 -7.64
N TYR A 147 8.03 10.86 -6.96
CA TYR A 147 7.10 9.90 -6.40
C TYR A 147 6.22 10.51 -5.31
N GLY A 148 6.76 11.40 -4.48
CA GLY A 148 6.03 12.15 -3.46
C GLY A 148 4.86 12.94 -4.04
N VAL A 149 5.10 13.70 -5.12
CA VAL A 149 4.04 14.43 -5.84
C VAL A 149 2.97 13.49 -6.38
N ARG A 150 3.34 12.32 -6.90
CA ARG A 150 2.36 11.31 -7.36
C ARG A 150 1.56 10.74 -6.19
N ILE A 151 2.21 10.44 -5.06
CA ILE A 151 1.56 10.00 -3.82
C ILE A 151 0.55 11.04 -3.35
N ASP A 152 0.89 12.34 -3.34
CA ASP A 152 -0.03 13.41 -2.94
C ASP A 152 -1.25 13.49 -3.88
N ARG A 153 -1.03 13.32 -5.19
CA ARG A 153 -2.12 13.28 -6.18
C ARG A 153 -3.04 12.07 -6.00
N ILE A 154 -2.47 10.90 -5.70
CA ILE A 154 -3.26 9.69 -5.38
C ILE A 154 -4.00 9.91 -4.06
N LYS A 155 -3.35 10.48 -3.04
CA LYS A 155 -3.98 10.75 -1.74
C LYS A 155 -5.22 11.63 -1.87
N ALA A 156 -5.16 12.65 -2.73
CA ALA A 156 -6.27 13.56 -2.99
C ALA A 156 -7.51 12.91 -3.62
N THR A 157 -7.39 11.71 -4.20
CA THR A 157 -8.52 11.04 -4.89
C THR A 157 -9.35 10.12 -3.99
N PHE A 158 -8.81 9.79 -2.81
CA PHE A 158 -9.46 8.92 -1.84
C PHE A 158 -9.88 9.72 -0.62
N GLY A 159 -11.01 9.33 0.00
CA GLY A 159 -11.46 9.95 1.24
C GLY A 159 -10.49 9.68 2.40
N GLU A 160 -10.37 10.60 3.36
CA GLU A 160 -9.47 10.45 4.51
C GLU A 160 -9.74 9.19 5.36
N ARG A 161 -10.98 8.67 5.31
CA ARG A 161 -11.42 7.49 6.05
C ARG A 161 -11.69 6.29 5.15
N GLU A 162 -11.37 6.39 3.87
CA GLU A 162 -11.56 5.29 2.92
C GLU A 162 -10.57 4.17 3.26
N VAL A 163 -11.09 2.99 3.58
CA VAL A 163 -10.29 1.85 4.06
C VAL A 163 -9.64 1.15 2.88
N PHE A 164 -8.32 0.94 2.94
CA PHE A 164 -7.54 0.34 1.86
C PHE A 164 -8.09 -1.02 1.42
N SER A 165 -8.51 -1.86 2.38
CA SER A 165 -9.01 -3.22 2.11
C SER A 165 -10.43 -3.28 1.56
N ASP A 166 -11.21 -2.20 1.72
CA ASP A 166 -12.59 -2.13 1.20
C ASP A 166 -12.66 -1.42 -0.17
N VAL A 167 -11.57 -0.83 -0.67
CA VAL A 167 -11.53 -0.26 -2.02
C VAL A 167 -11.79 -1.36 -3.06
N THR A 168 -12.84 -1.17 -3.87
CA THR A 168 -13.28 -2.14 -4.87
C THR A 168 -12.65 -1.89 -6.23
N TYR A 169 -12.77 -2.88 -7.13
CA TYR A 169 -12.37 -2.73 -8.53
C TYR A 169 -13.09 -1.54 -9.20
N ASN A 170 -14.40 -1.44 -9.01
CA ASN A 170 -15.20 -0.35 -9.59
C ASN A 170 -14.77 1.02 -9.07
N ARG A 171 -14.43 1.12 -7.77
CA ARG A 171 -13.91 2.38 -7.21
C ARG A 171 -12.59 2.79 -7.86
N LEU A 172 -11.70 1.84 -8.15
CA LEU A 172 -10.47 2.14 -8.89
C LEU A 172 -10.74 2.55 -10.34
N VAL A 173 -11.71 1.92 -11.01
CA VAL A 173 -12.15 2.31 -12.36
C VAL A 173 -12.64 3.76 -12.39
N GLU A 174 -13.50 4.17 -11.45
CA GLU A 174 -13.97 5.55 -11.33
C GLU A 174 -12.81 6.55 -11.20
N VAL A 175 -11.82 6.25 -10.35
CA VAL A 175 -10.63 7.10 -10.17
C VAL A 175 -9.83 7.22 -11.47
N LEU A 176 -9.66 6.11 -12.21
CA LEU A 176 -8.93 6.13 -13.46
C LEU A 176 -9.67 6.90 -14.56
N ASP A 177 -10.98 6.71 -14.69
CA ASP A 177 -11.80 7.44 -15.64
C ASP A 177 -11.81 8.95 -15.33
N GLU A 178 -11.86 9.33 -14.05
CA GLU A 178 -11.70 10.73 -13.63
C GLU A 178 -10.34 11.30 -14.05
N TRP A 179 -9.24 10.55 -13.84
CA TRP A 179 -7.91 11.00 -14.27
C TRP A 179 -7.78 11.12 -15.77
N ILE A 180 -8.36 10.20 -16.53
CA ILE A 180 -8.39 10.24 -17.99
C ILE A 180 -9.13 11.49 -18.47
N ALA A 181 -10.25 11.83 -17.81
CA ALA A 181 -11.06 12.99 -18.19
C ALA A 181 -10.43 14.34 -17.81
N THR A 182 -9.69 14.40 -16.69
CA THR A 182 -9.31 15.68 -16.07
C THR A 182 -7.81 16.00 -16.14
N ARG A 183 -6.95 15.05 -16.49
CA ARG A 183 -5.49 15.22 -16.45
C ARG A 183 -4.87 15.02 -17.83
N SER A 184 -3.63 15.49 -18.00
CA SER A 184 -2.87 15.21 -19.23
C SER A 184 -2.59 13.71 -19.36
N ASN A 185 -2.55 13.22 -20.61
CA ASN A 185 -2.33 11.79 -20.91
C ASN A 185 -1.10 11.22 -20.20
N ASN A 186 0.02 11.97 -20.20
CA ASN A 186 1.24 11.54 -19.49
C ASN A 186 0.99 11.41 -17.98
N ASN A 187 0.28 12.37 -17.39
CA ASN A 187 0.03 12.33 -15.96
C ASN A 187 -0.89 11.19 -15.56
N ALA A 188 -1.94 10.90 -16.34
CA ALA A 188 -2.82 9.75 -16.09
C ALA A 188 -2.05 8.42 -16.15
N LEU A 189 -1.17 8.25 -17.15
CA LEU A 189 -0.32 7.06 -17.29
C LEU A 189 0.64 6.89 -16.10
N GLU A 190 1.30 7.96 -15.69
CA GLU A 190 2.22 7.93 -14.55
C GLU A 190 1.51 7.65 -13.23
N LEU A 191 0.34 8.26 -12.99
CA LEU A 191 -0.45 8.02 -11.79
C LEU A 191 -1.00 6.59 -11.75
N PHE A 192 -1.44 6.04 -12.88
CA PHE A 192 -1.88 4.64 -12.94
C PHE A 192 -0.74 3.66 -12.61
N ALA A 193 0.44 3.89 -13.19
CA ALA A 193 1.62 3.08 -12.87
C ALA A 193 1.98 3.17 -11.38
N GLU A 194 1.88 4.36 -10.79
CA GLU A 194 2.18 4.57 -9.38
C GLU A 194 1.12 3.94 -8.46
N LEU A 195 -0.16 4.08 -8.79
CA LEU A 195 -1.27 3.46 -8.06
C LEU A 195 -1.09 1.95 -7.96
N ARG A 196 -0.70 1.29 -9.06
CA ARG A 196 -0.42 -0.16 -9.05
C ARG A 196 0.78 -0.53 -8.17
N ARG A 197 1.84 0.28 -8.17
CA ARG A 197 3.02 0.05 -7.31
C ARG A 197 2.66 0.18 -5.84
N PHE A 198 1.92 1.23 -5.49
CA PHE A 198 1.39 1.47 -4.16
C PHE A 198 0.53 0.28 -3.68
N TRP A 199 -0.46 -0.14 -4.48
CA TRP A 199 -1.33 -1.25 -4.10
C TRP A 199 -0.57 -2.57 -3.95
N LYS A 200 0.41 -2.83 -4.83
CA LYS A 200 1.28 -4.00 -4.74
C LYS A 200 2.10 -4.01 -3.45
N PHE A 201 2.57 -2.85 -3.01
CA PHE A 201 3.34 -2.71 -1.77
C PHE A 201 2.48 -2.96 -0.53
N CYS A 202 1.26 -2.39 -0.47
CA CYS A 202 0.41 -2.46 0.71
C CYS A 202 -0.41 -3.74 0.84
N ALA A 203 -0.77 -4.40 -0.27
CA ALA A 203 -1.66 -5.57 -0.27
C ALA A 203 -1.23 -6.73 0.66
N PRO A 204 0.06 -7.13 0.73
CA PRO A 204 0.50 -8.20 1.64
C PRO A 204 0.18 -7.92 3.11
N THR A 205 0.37 -6.69 3.55
CA THR A 205 0.24 -6.31 4.96
C THR A 205 -1.17 -5.87 5.33
N LEU A 206 -1.86 -5.14 4.43
CA LEU A 206 -3.13 -4.48 4.73
C LEU A 206 -4.35 -5.21 4.15
N CYS A 207 -4.17 -6.19 3.26
CA CYS A 207 -5.27 -6.89 2.59
C CYS A 207 -5.02 -8.41 2.44
N ASN A 208 -4.20 -9.01 3.32
CA ASN A 208 -3.86 -10.45 3.28
C ASN A 208 -3.38 -10.91 1.88
N GLY A 209 -2.63 -10.06 1.17
CA GLY A 209 -2.13 -10.33 -0.18
C GLY A 209 -3.11 -10.06 -1.31
N ARG A 210 -4.39 -9.75 -1.04
CA ARG A 210 -5.35 -9.42 -2.09
C ARG A 210 -5.02 -8.05 -2.70
N ASN A 211 -4.60 -8.06 -3.97
CA ASN A 211 -4.27 -6.86 -4.73
C ASN A 211 -5.35 -6.57 -5.79
N VAL A 212 -6.32 -5.72 -5.47
CA VAL A 212 -7.39 -5.35 -6.41
C VAL A 212 -6.87 -4.56 -7.63
N ALA A 213 -5.83 -3.73 -7.46
CA ALA A 213 -5.25 -2.97 -8.58
C ALA A 213 -4.55 -3.87 -9.61
N ALA A 214 -4.11 -5.07 -9.23
CA ALA A 214 -3.55 -6.04 -10.18
C ALA A 214 -4.62 -6.62 -11.13
N SER A 215 -5.92 -6.50 -10.78
CA SER A 215 -7.02 -6.95 -11.64
C SER A 215 -7.34 -5.94 -12.76
N LEU A 216 -6.79 -4.73 -12.69
CA LEU A 216 -6.92 -3.75 -13.77
C LEU A 216 -6.05 -4.16 -14.96
N PRO A 217 -6.56 -4.10 -16.21
CA PRO A 217 -5.75 -4.32 -17.40
C PRO A 217 -4.52 -3.41 -17.43
N ASP A 218 -3.36 -3.93 -17.83
CA ASP A 218 -2.12 -3.15 -17.92
C ASP A 218 -2.24 -1.96 -18.89
N ASP A 219 -3.08 -2.10 -19.90
CA ASP A 219 -3.34 -1.12 -20.93
C ASP A 219 -4.58 -0.25 -20.66
N TYR A 220 -5.20 -0.36 -19.47
CA TYR A 220 -6.47 0.31 -19.17
C TYR A 220 -6.46 1.81 -19.53
N VAL A 221 -5.44 2.53 -19.06
CA VAL A 221 -5.28 3.96 -19.38
C VAL A 221 -4.75 4.14 -20.81
N SER A 222 -3.73 3.39 -21.22
CA SER A 222 -3.08 3.59 -22.53
C SER A 222 -3.94 3.24 -23.74
N SER A 223 -4.99 2.43 -23.56
CA SER A 223 -6.00 2.15 -24.59
C SER A 223 -7.01 3.31 -24.75
N ARG A 224 -7.12 4.20 -23.76
CA ARG A 224 -8.07 5.31 -23.70
C ARG A 224 -7.42 6.68 -23.93
N VAL A 225 -6.10 6.79 -23.72
CA VAL A 225 -5.35 8.02 -23.95
C VAL A 225 -4.25 7.81 -24.98
N GLN A 226 -4.05 8.81 -25.85
CA GLN A 226 -2.92 8.80 -26.76
C GLN A 226 -1.62 8.96 -25.95
N LYS A 227 -0.72 7.98 -26.06
CA LYS A 227 0.62 8.12 -25.47
C LYS A 227 1.28 9.38 -26.03
N PRO A 228 1.86 10.23 -25.16
CA PRO A 228 2.62 11.38 -25.62
C PRO A 228 3.70 10.89 -26.59
N THR A 229 3.68 11.38 -27.82
CA THR A 229 4.73 11.11 -28.78
C THR A 229 5.85 12.13 -28.54
N PRO A 230 7.12 11.70 -28.54
CA PRO A 230 8.23 12.64 -28.53
C PRO A 230 8.06 13.62 -29.68
N THR A 231 8.33 14.91 -29.43
CA THR A 231 8.36 15.90 -30.50
C THR A 231 9.35 15.44 -31.58
N ARG A 232 8.91 15.45 -32.84
CA ARG A 232 9.76 15.16 -34.00
C ARG A 232 10.43 16.42 -34.56
N LEU A 233 10.20 17.57 -33.91
CA LEU A 233 10.89 18.81 -34.23
C LEU A 233 12.31 18.73 -33.67
N PHE A 234 13.20 18.12 -34.44
CA PHE A 234 14.63 18.20 -34.19
C PHE A 234 15.15 19.53 -34.70
N THR A 235 16.09 20.13 -33.96
CA THR A 235 16.76 21.34 -34.41
C THR A 235 17.71 20.97 -35.54
N ASP A 236 17.45 21.49 -36.75
CA ASP A 236 18.36 21.33 -37.89
C ASP A 236 19.63 22.16 -37.73
N ILE A 237 20.60 21.95 -38.63
CA ILE A 237 21.90 22.61 -38.57
C ILE A 237 21.78 24.14 -38.71
N GLU A 238 20.84 24.62 -39.52
CA GLU A 238 20.60 26.05 -39.72
C GLU A 238 20.04 26.70 -38.44
N SER A 239 19.11 26.02 -37.77
CA SER A 239 18.51 26.45 -36.52
C SER A 239 19.53 26.41 -35.38
N ILE A 240 20.42 25.40 -35.34
CA ILE A 240 21.55 25.37 -34.40
C ILE A 240 22.55 26.50 -34.68
N ALA A 241 22.90 26.77 -35.95
CA ALA A 241 23.78 27.87 -36.31
C ALA A 241 23.19 29.23 -35.91
N ARG A 242 21.88 29.42 -36.14
CA ARG A 242 21.15 30.61 -35.69
C ARG A 242 21.14 30.74 -34.17
N LEU A 243 20.89 29.63 -33.45
CA LEU A 243 20.98 29.61 -31.98
C LEU A 243 22.39 29.99 -31.51
N TRP A 244 23.43 29.44 -32.13
CA TRP A 244 24.83 29.73 -31.80
C TRP A 244 25.17 31.23 -31.94
N LEU A 245 24.72 31.87 -33.02
CA LEU A 245 24.89 33.30 -33.25
C LEU A 245 24.10 34.12 -32.21
N ASN A 246 22.84 33.76 -31.96
CA ASN A 246 22.01 34.46 -30.98
C ASN A 246 22.57 34.36 -29.55
N VAL A 247 23.09 33.19 -29.18
CA VAL A 247 23.72 32.96 -27.88
C VAL A 247 24.98 33.80 -27.70
N ALA A 248 25.66 34.18 -28.79
CA ALA A 248 26.81 35.09 -28.73
C ALA A 248 26.43 36.49 -28.23
N ALA A 249 25.17 36.92 -28.45
CA ALA A 249 24.62 38.18 -27.98
C ALA A 249 24.09 38.13 -26.54
N CYS A 250 24.10 36.95 -25.88
CA CYS A 250 23.73 36.86 -24.47
C CYS A 250 24.72 37.61 -23.58
N THR A 251 24.22 38.39 -22.64
CA THR A 251 25.03 39.16 -21.68
C THR A 251 25.75 38.27 -20.67
N SER A 252 25.18 37.12 -20.32
CA SER A 252 25.78 36.16 -19.39
C SER A 252 26.81 35.28 -20.10
N VAL A 253 28.09 35.44 -19.73
CA VAL A 253 29.18 34.58 -20.21
C VAL A 253 28.96 33.12 -19.82
N HIS A 254 28.39 32.86 -18.64
CA HIS A 254 28.09 31.50 -18.19
C HIS A 254 27.01 30.84 -19.05
N GLN A 255 25.93 31.56 -19.36
CA GLN A 255 24.88 31.05 -20.24
C GLN A 255 25.42 30.78 -21.64
N LYS A 256 26.22 31.70 -22.17
CA LYS A 256 26.88 31.56 -23.48
C LYS A 256 27.72 30.29 -23.54
N ASN A 257 28.60 30.10 -22.57
CA ASN A 257 29.51 28.96 -22.56
C ASN A 257 28.78 27.64 -22.31
N ALA A 258 27.79 27.62 -21.41
CA ALA A 258 27.00 26.42 -21.13
C ALA A 258 26.24 25.93 -22.38
N VAL A 259 25.58 26.84 -23.11
CA VAL A 259 24.83 26.46 -24.32
C VAL A 259 25.76 26.01 -25.44
N ARG A 260 26.88 26.72 -25.67
CA ARG A 260 27.88 26.30 -26.66
C ARG A 260 28.46 24.93 -26.34
N PHE A 261 28.77 24.68 -25.07
CA PHE A 261 29.27 23.38 -24.62
C PHE A 261 28.24 22.28 -24.86
N MET A 262 26.95 22.51 -24.57
CA MET A 262 25.89 21.55 -24.88
C MET A 262 25.77 21.28 -26.39
N ILE A 263 25.87 22.31 -27.23
CA ILE A 263 25.80 22.16 -28.70
C ILE A 263 26.96 21.30 -29.21
N ILE A 264 28.18 21.53 -28.73
CA ILE A 264 29.39 20.82 -29.20
C ILE A 264 29.40 19.38 -28.70
N THR A 265 29.05 19.15 -27.44
CA THR A 265 29.29 17.86 -26.76
C THR A 265 28.05 16.97 -26.66
N GLY A 266 26.85 17.53 -26.88
CA GLY A 266 25.59 16.81 -26.75
C GLY A 266 25.25 16.37 -25.31
N VAL A 267 25.99 16.86 -24.30
CA VAL A 267 25.69 16.53 -22.90
C VAL A 267 24.42 17.22 -22.43
N ARG A 268 23.74 16.61 -21.45
CA ARG A 268 22.49 17.16 -20.91
C ARG A 268 22.76 18.43 -20.09
N PRO A 269 21.80 19.35 -19.98
CA PRO A 269 21.96 20.56 -19.17
C PRO A 269 22.44 20.30 -17.73
N ILE A 270 21.90 19.26 -17.08
CA ILE A 270 22.30 18.87 -15.73
C ILE A 270 23.76 18.41 -15.64
N ASN A 271 24.29 17.82 -16.71
CA ASN A 271 25.69 17.38 -16.77
C ASN A 271 26.64 18.56 -16.95
N VAL A 272 26.24 19.59 -17.69
CA VAL A 272 27.00 20.85 -17.75
C VAL A 272 27.03 21.55 -16.40
N HIS A 273 25.90 21.60 -15.71
CA HIS A 273 25.81 22.23 -14.39
C HIS A 273 26.69 21.52 -13.35
N ASN A 274 26.77 20.18 -13.42
CA ASN A 274 27.53 19.37 -12.47
C ASN A 274 28.99 19.13 -12.87
N LEU A 275 29.44 19.68 -14.00
CA LEU A 275 30.83 19.55 -14.45
C LEU A 275 31.77 20.20 -13.43
N ARG A 276 32.92 19.57 -13.22
CA ARG A 276 33.93 20.01 -12.27
C ARG A 276 35.31 20.02 -12.92
N TRP A 277 36.21 20.84 -12.39
CA TRP A 277 37.57 20.95 -12.90
C TRP A 277 38.39 19.68 -12.69
N ASP A 278 38.12 18.90 -11.64
CA ASP A 278 38.76 17.60 -11.41
C ASP A 278 38.34 16.53 -12.44
N TYR A 279 37.38 16.84 -13.33
CA TYR A 279 36.98 15.96 -14.44
C TYR A 279 37.72 16.32 -15.74
N VAL A 280 38.50 17.40 -15.76
CA VAL A 280 39.22 17.88 -16.95
C VAL A 280 40.67 17.43 -16.86
N TYR A 281 41.09 16.61 -17.82
CA TYR A 281 42.44 16.08 -17.94
C TYR A 281 43.12 16.73 -19.16
N GLU A 282 43.64 17.95 -18.97
CA GLU A 282 44.21 18.74 -20.07
C GLU A 282 45.38 18.03 -20.77
N GLU A 283 46.26 17.38 -20.01
CA GLU A 283 47.40 16.62 -20.55
C GLU A 283 46.96 15.44 -21.45
N ALA A 284 45.83 14.81 -21.10
CA ALA A 284 45.25 13.72 -21.85
C ALA A 284 44.27 14.21 -22.94
N GLY A 285 43.99 15.51 -23.01
CA GLY A 285 43.04 16.11 -23.95
C GLY A 285 41.62 15.59 -23.78
N GLU A 286 41.19 15.25 -22.56
CA GLU A 286 39.86 14.68 -22.31
C GLU A 286 39.15 15.27 -21.08
N ILE A 287 37.81 15.22 -21.11
CA ILE A 287 36.92 15.46 -19.98
C ILE A 287 36.25 14.14 -19.63
N VAL A 288 36.38 13.68 -18.38
CA VAL A 288 35.85 12.39 -17.91
C VAL A 288 34.82 12.60 -16.81
N TYR A 289 33.55 12.36 -17.14
CA TYR A 289 32.50 12.23 -16.15
C TYR A 289 32.68 10.88 -15.42
N PRO A 290 32.88 10.86 -14.09
CA PRO A 290 33.20 9.64 -13.37
C PRO A 290 32.01 8.68 -13.28
N GLU A 291 32.34 7.39 -13.21
CA GLU A 291 31.37 6.34 -12.89
C GLU A 291 30.93 6.35 -11.43
N GLY A 292 29.86 5.64 -11.12
CA GLY A 292 29.42 5.44 -9.74
C GLY A 292 30.29 4.40 -9.04
N VAL A 293 30.70 4.72 -7.81
CA VAL A 293 31.39 3.78 -6.91
C VAL A 293 30.48 3.42 -5.73
N ILE A 294 30.83 2.40 -4.95
CA ILE A 294 30.03 2.00 -3.78
C ILE A 294 29.86 3.22 -2.86
N GLY A 295 28.61 3.62 -2.60
CA GLY A 295 28.33 4.78 -1.75
C GLY A 295 28.17 6.12 -2.50
N MET A 296 28.55 6.21 -3.78
CA MET A 296 28.50 7.44 -4.58
C MET A 296 27.93 7.20 -5.98
N ARG A 297 26.92 7.98 -6.35
CA ARG A 297 26.31 7.90 -7.68
C ARG A 297 27.22 8.53 -8.73
N GLY A 298 27.37 7.87 -9.88
CA GLY A 298 28.14 8.41 -11.00
C GLY A 298 27.56 9.70 -11.57
N ALA A 299 28.38 10.49 -12.26
CA ALA A 299 28.00 11.81 -12.78
C ALA A 299 26.98 11.73 -13.93
N MET A 300 26.93 10.59 -14.63
CA MET A 300 25.95 10.32 -15.69
C MET A 300 24.75 9.51 -15.18
N LYS A 301 23.59 9.64 -15.85
CA LYS A 301 22.38 8.87 -15.51
C LYS A 301 22.62 7.35 -15.54
N THR A 302 23.47 6.88 -16.45
CA THR A 302 23.86 5.47 -16.61
C THR A 302 24.79 4.97 -15.50
N GLN A 303 25.31 5.87 -14.66
CA GLN A 303 26.36 5.61 -13.66
C GLN A 303 27.66 5.05 -14.23
N LYS A 304 27.83 5.02 -15.55
CA LYS A 304 29.08 4.66 -16.22
C LYS A 304 29.90 5.91 -16.50
N ALA A 305 31.21 5.74 -16.59
CA ALA A 305 32.10 6.80 -17.02
C ALA A 305 31.72 7.25 -18.44
N PHE A 306 31.83 8.56 -18.70
CA PHE A 306 31.59 9.14 -20.02
C PHE A 306 32.72 10.12 -20.34
N ARG A 307 33.34 9.93 -21.49
CA ARG A 307 34.56 10.64 -21.90
C ARG A 307 34.24 11.53 -23.10
N LEU A 308 34.78 12.74 -23.08
CA LEU A 308 34.70 13.70 -24.18
C LEU A 308 36.11 14.16 -24.55
N PRO A 309 36.47 14.24 -25.83
CA PRO A 309 37.71 14.88 -26.23
C PRO A 309 37.62 16.41 -26.01
N ILE A 310 38.74 17.02 -25.63
CA ILE A 310 38.92 18.47 -25.67
C ILE A 310 39.32 18.82 -27.11
N THR A 311 38.40 19.44 -27.84
CA THR A 311 38.67 19.92 -29.20
C THR A 311 39.50 21.21 -29.15
N PRO A 312 40.57 21.35 -29.97
CA PRO A 312 41.35 22.58 -30.12
C PRO A 312 40.52 23.80 -30.55
#